data_AF-A0A6P1E3B7-F1
#
_entry.id   AF-A0A6P1E3B7-F1
#
_cell.length_a   1.000
_cell.length_b   1.000
_cell.length_c   1.000
_cell.angle_alpha   90.00
_cell.angle_beta   90.00
_cell.angle_gamma   90.00
#
_symmetry.space_group_name_H-M   'P 1'
#
loop_
_entity.id
_entity.type
_entity.pdbx_description
1 polymer ?
#
loop_
_entity_poly.entity_id
_entity_poly.type
_entity_poly.pdbx_seq_one_letter_code
_entity_poly.pdbx_strand_id
1 'polypeptide(L)'
;MRLYDHQTKAGNAGDVVKHPALMAVLKGLLAEHEGPFRYADAFAGRWESILLEGAGWADGIGVFIARWHGANPDVQSWHRQWRAAAGARYPGSTQLAERLLAKHGRYQIRAFEIVDAYAASLREGLGEAAVVTRPATPSDWTDWRPDLLFIDPPGVRSVRRSDDPLLEDLLDLAEGLPNVLLWLPLA
;
A
#
# COMPACT_ATOMS: atom_id res chain seq x y z
N MET A 1 14.15 7.72 12.63
CA MET A 1 13.65 7.01 11.44
C MET A 1 14.49 7.40 10.25
N ARG A 2 15.32 6.50 9.72
CA ARG A 2 15.99 6.71 8.42
C ARG A 2 14.93 6.92 7.34
N LEU A 3 15.18 7.86 6.44
CA LEU A 3 14.37 8.04 5.24
C LEU A 3 14.49 6.78 4.38
N TYR A 4 13.46 5.94 4.37
CA TYR A 4 13.40 4.77 3.50
C TYR A 4 12.96 5.23 2.11
N ASP A 5 13.89 5.25 1.16
CA ASP A 5 13.58 5.68 -0.20
C ASP A 5 12.92 4.54 -0.99
N HIS A 6 11.58 4.57 -1.00
CA HIS A 6 10.76 3.65 -1.79
C HIS A 6 11.09 3.68 -3.29
N GLN A 7 11.70 4.74 -3.81
CA GLN A 7 11.93 4.90 -5.25
C GLN A 7 12.87 3.83 -5.82
N THR A 8 13.86 3.37 -5.06
CA THR A 8 14.78 2.30 -5.49
C THR A 8 14.18 0.90 -5.38
N LYS A 9 13.08 0.76 -4.64
CA LYS A 9 12.42 -0.51 -4.31
C LYS A 9 11.04 -0.67 -4.96
N ALA A 10 10.48 0.38 -5.54
CA ALA A 10 9.21 0.35 -6.24
C ALA A 10 9.21 -0.75 -7.31
N GLY A 11 8.14 -1.54 -7.33
CA GLY A 11 7.96 -2.62 -8.30
C GLY A 11 8.83 -3.85 -8.04
N ASN A 12 9.50 -3.97 -6.90
CA ASN A 12 10.28 -5.16 -6.56
C ASN A 12 9.41 -6.42 -6.41
N ALA A 13 10.05 -7.58 -6.18
CA ALA A 13 9.35 -8.85 -5.99
C ALA A 13 8.33 -8.84 -4.84
N GLY A 14 8.58 -8.06 -3.77
CA GLY A 14 7.63 -7.86 -2.68
C GLY A 14 6.35 -7.17 -3.16
N ASP A 15 6.48 -6.08 -3.92
CA ASP A 15 5.32 -5.38 -4.50
C ASP A 15 4.52 -6.27 -5.46
N VAL A 16 5.19 -7.17 -6.20
CA VAL A 16 4.54 -8.13 -7.10
C VAL A 16 3.63 -9.11 -6.36
N VAL A 17 3.88 -9.38 -5.08
CA VAL A 17 3.01 -10.22 -4.24
C VAL A 17 2.01 -9.35 -3.48
N LYS A 18 2.50 -8.30 -2.83
CA LYS A 18 1.75 -7.39 -1.97
C LYS A 18 0.58 -6.72 -2.70
N HIS A 19 0.82 -6.17 -3.90
CA HIS A 19 -0.20 -5.40 -4.61
C HIS A 19 -1.37 -6.28 -5.13
N PRO A 20 -1.12 -7.43 -5.78
CA PRO A 20 -2.21 -8.35 -6.11
C PRO A 20 -2.97 -8.86 -4.88
N ALA A 21 -2.28 -9.14 -3.77
CA ALA A 21 -2.92 -9.56 -2.53
C ALA A 21 -3.86 -8.48 -1.97
N LEU A 22 -3.40 -7.22 -1.89
CA LEU A 22 -4.24 -6.08 -1.50
C LEU A 22 -5.47 -5.96 -2.40
N MET A 23 -5.29 -6.05 -3.72
CA MET A 23 -6.40 -5.98 -4.67
C MET A 23 -7.41 -7.13 -4.50
N ALA A 24 -6.93 -8.35 -4.25
CA ALA A 24 -7.80 -9.51 -4.04
C ALA A 24 -8.60 -9.36 -2.74
N VAL A 25 -7.96 -8.93 -1.64
CA VAL A 25 -8.65 -8.68 -0.35
C VAL A 25 -9.70 -7.59 -0.51
N LEU A 26 -9.36 -6.45 -1.11
CA LEU A 26 -10.32 -5.36 -1.34
C LEU A 26 -11.51 -5.82 -2.18
N LYS A 27 -11.28 -6.56 -3.27
CA LYS A 27 -12.37 -7.09 -4.10
C LYS A 27 -13.29 -8.03 -3.33
N GLY A 28 -12.73 -8.91 -2.51
CA GLY A 28 -13.50 -9.83 -1.66
C GLY A 28 -14.40 -9.07 -0.70
N LEU A 29 -13.83 -8.11 0.04
CA LEU A 29 -14.57 -7.30 1.01
C LEU A 29 -15.65 -6.44 0.32
N LEU A 30 -15.33 -5.80 -0.80
CA LEU A 30 -16.29 -4.98 -1.55
C LEU A 30 -17.45 -5.81 -2.11
N ALA A 31 -17.26 -7.08 -2.44
CA ALA A 31 -18.34 -7.92 -2.94
C ALA A 31 -19.46 -8.17 -1.91
N GLU A 32 -19.13 -8.05 -0.62
CA GLU A 32 -20.03 -8.31 0.51
C GLU A 32 -20.42 -7.02 1.26
N HIS A 33 -19.83 -5.88 0.92
CA HIS A 33 -20.01 -4.63 1.64
C HIS A 33 -21.17 -3.79 1.10
N GLU A 34 -21.99 -3.28 2.00
CA GLU A 34 -23.06 -2.33 1.69
C GLU A 34 -22.72 -0.93 2.22
N GLY A 35 -22.89 0.09 1.38
CA GLY A 35 -22.68 1.49 1.78
C GLY A 35 -21.25 2.00 1.57
N PRO A 36 -20.86 3.11 2.23
CA PRO A 36 -19.53 3.68 2.07
C PRO A 36 -18.45 2.75 2.61
N PHE A 37 -17.43 2.44 1.81
CA PHE A 37 -16.28 1.64 2.24
C PHE A 37 -15.16 2.52 2.79
N ARG A 38 -14.57 2.16 3.93
CA ARG A 38 -13.49 2.89 4.60
C ARG A 38 -12.18 2.10 4.51
N TYR A 39 -11.18 2.69 3.87
CA TYR A 39 -9.85 2.11 3.73
C TYR A 39 -8.82 2.96 4.46
N ALA A 40 -7.94 2.32 5.23
CA ALA A 40 -6.79 2.96 5.85
C ALA A 40 -5.49 2.34 5.39
N ASP A 41 -4.50 3.19 5.12
CA ASP A 41 -3.13 2.79 4.82
C ASP A 41 -2.21 3.42 5.87
N ALA A 42 -1.69 2.59 6.79
CA ALA A 42 -0.90 3.07 7.93
C ALA A 42 0.52 3.52 7.55
N PHE A 43 1.00 3.11 6.36
CA PHE A 43 2.33 3.38 5.84
C PHE A 43 2.23 3.67 4.33
N ALA A 44 1.52 4.75 4.00
CA ALA A 44 1.00 4.96 2.66
C ALA A 44 2.06 5.21 1.58
N GLY A 45 3.26 5.68 1.96
CA GLY A 45 4.32 5.96 1.02
C GLY A 45 3.95 7.07 0.04
N ARG A 46 4.47 6.98 -1.19
CA ARG A 46 4.12 7.91 -2.28
C ARG A 46 2.86 7.44 -3.00
N TRP A 47 2.12 8.39 -3.57
CA TRP A 47 1.01 8.09 -4.49
C TRP A 47 1.47 7.20 -5.65
N GLU A 48 2.63 7.53 -6.21
CA GLU A 48 3.31 6.76 -7.24
C GLU A 48 4.81 7.04 -7.24
N SER A 49 5.59 6.13 -7.82
CA SER A 49 7.04 6.21 -7.94
C SER A 49 7.48 6.11 -9.40
N ILE A 50 8.52 6.83 -9.78
CA ILE A 50 9.17 6.65 -11.10
C ILE A 50 10.12 5.45 -11.02
N LEU A 51 9.95 4.51 -11.94
CA LEU A 51 10.86 3.37 -12.09
C LEU A 51 12.21 3.85 -12.63
N LEU A 52 13.22 3.87 -11.77
CA LEU A 52 14.58 4.28 -12.13
C LEU A 52 15.32 3.17 -12.87
N GLU A 53 16.20 3.51 -13.80
CA GLU A 53 17.05 2.52 -14.47
C GLU A 53 17.90 1.73 -13.45
N GLY A 54 17.97 0.41 -13.60
CA GLY A 54 18.73 -0.49 -12.70
C GLY A 54 18.17 -0.68 -11.29
N ALA A 55 16.95 -0.20 -11.00
CA ALA A 55 16.31 -0.36 -9.68
C ALA A 55 15.57 -1.69 -9.51
N GLY A 56 15.02 -1.92 -8.31
CA GLY A 56 14.42 -3.21 -7.92
C GLY A 56 13.25 -3.70 -8.78
N TRP A 57 12.63 -2.83 -9.58
CA TRP A 57 11.57 -3.22 -10.51
C TRP A 57 12.04 -4.17 -11.61
N ALA A 58 13.31 -4.11 -12.01
CA ALA A 58 13.85 -4.96 -13.07
C ALA A 58 13.71 -6.44 -12.70
N ASP A 59 14.03 -6.79 -11.45
CA ASP A 59 13.92 -8.15 -10.90
C ASP A 59 12.52 -8.50 -10.35
N GLY A 60 11.65 -7.50 -10.20
CA GLY A 60 10.28 -7.66 -9.74
C GLY A 60 9.29 -7.64 -10.90
N ILE A 61 8.55 -6.53 -11.02
CA ILE A 61 7.50 -6.34 -12.03
C ILE A 61 8.01 -6.52 -13.47
N GLY A 62 9.28 -6.19 -13.75
CA GLY A 62 9.92 -6.40 -15.05
C GLY A 62 9.97 -7.87 -15.46
N VAL A 63 10.51 -8.73 -14.59
CA VAL A 63 10.50 -10.19 -14.78
C VAL A 63 9.07 -10.73 -14.80
N PHE A 64 8.22 -10.28 -13.88
CA PHE A 64 6.85 -10.76 -13.75
C PHE A 64 6.04 -10.52 -15.02
N ILE A 65 6.05 -9.29 -15.55
CA ILE A 65 5.28 -8.95 -16.76
C ILE A 65 5.72 -9.79 -17.95
N ALA A 66 7.02 -10.05 -18.09
CA ALA A 66 7.58 -10.81 -19.21
C ALA A 66 7.28 -12.32 -19.15
N ARG A 67 7.08 -12.88 -17.94
CA ARG A 67 7.00 -14.33 -17.73
C ARG A 67 5.64 -14.83 -17.23
N TRP A 68 4.78 -13.95 -16.77
CA TRP A 68 3.48 -14.35 -16.22
C TRP A 68 2.51 -14.77 -17.32
N HIS A 69 2.09 -16.03 -17.27
CA HIS A 69 1.09 -16.62 -18.16
C HIS A 69 -0.08 -17.26 -17.40
N GLY A 70 -0.22 -16.96 -16.10
CA GLY A 70 -1.26 -17.55 -15.26
C GLY A 70 -2.66 -16.96 -15.49
N ALA A 71 -3.67 -17.70 -15.04
CA ALA A 71 -5.09 -17.38 -15.26
C ALA A 71 -5.79 -16.72 -14.06
N ASN A 72 -5.09 -16.43 -12.96
CA ASN A 72 -5.71 -15.78 -11.79
C ASN A 72 -6.23 -14.38 -12.19
N PRO A 73 -7.54 -14.10 -12.03
CA PRO A 73 -8.16 -12.88 -12.54
C PRO A 73 -7.68 -11.61 -11.83
N ASP A 74 -7.30 -11.69 -10.56
CA ASP A 74 -6.80 -10.54 -9.78
C ASP A 74 -5.41 -10.16 -10.21
N VAL A 75 -4.54 -11.15 -10.33
CA VAL A 75 -3.18 -10.98 -10.84
C VAL A 75 -3.23 -10.48 -12.28
N GLN A 76 -4.12 -11.02 -13.13
CA GLN A 76 -4.27 -10.57 -14.52
C GLN A 76 -4.82 -9.13 -14.61
N SER A 77 -5.78 -8.78 -13.75
CA SER A 77 -6.32 -7.42 -13.67
C SER A 77 -5.25 -6.42 -13.25
N TRP A 78 -4.40 -6.78 -12.28
CA TRP A 78 -3.28 -5.96 -11.88
C TRP A 78 -2.22 -5.87 -12.99
N HIS A 79 -1.80 -7.01 -13.56
CA HIS A 79 -0.81 -7.09 -14.64
C HIS A 79 -1.14 -6.19 -15.83
N ARG A 80 -2.41 -6.18 -16.29
CA ARG A 80 -2.85 -5.36 -17.44
C ARG A 80 -2.76 -3.85 -17.21
N GLN A 81 -2.67 -3.39 -15.97
CA GLN A 81 -2.67 -1.96 -15.67
C GLN A 81 -1.29 -1.32 -15.81
N TRP A 82 -0.21 -2.11 -15.90
CA TRP A 82 1.15 -1.60 -15.75
C TRP A 82 2.05 -1.95 -16.93
N ARG A 83 2.99 -1.04 -17.20
CA ARG A 83 4.12 -1.27 -18.08
C ARG A 83 5.38 -1.18 -17.22
N ALA A 84 6.21 -2.23 -17.25
CA ALA A 84 7.51 -2.21 -16.58
C ALA A 84 8.59 -1.70 -17.53
N ALA A 85 8.87 -0.41 -17.46
CA ALA A 85 9.96 0.23 -18.18
C ALA A 85 10.57 1.36 -17.35
N ALA A 86 11.85 1.65 -17.56
CA ALA A 86 12.49 2.81 -16.93
C ALA A 86 11.73 4.10 -17.33
N GLY A 87 11.54 4.99 -16.36
CA GLY A 87 10.74 6.22 -16.50
C GLY A 87 9.24 6.02 -16.37
N ALA A 88 8.72 4.78 -16.35
CA ALA A 88 7.31 4.53 -16.11
C ALA A 88 6.92 4.86 -14.67
N ARG A 89 5.65 5.25 -14.47
CA ARG A 89 5.05 5.46 -13.15
C ARG A 89 4.54 4.12 -12.61
N TYR A 90 4.94 3.78 -11.40
CA TYR A 90 4.48 2.61 -10.66
C TYR A 90 3.63 3.06 -9.46
N PRO A 91 2.40 2.51 -9.32
CA PRO A 91 1.46 2.97 -8.30
C PRO A 91 1.89 2.57 -6.89
N GLY A 92 1.60 3.42 -5.91
CA GLY A 92 1.58 3.02 -4.49
C GLY A 92 0.34 2.19 -4.14
N SER A 93 0.36 1.54 -2.97
CA SER A 93 -0.78 0.77 -2.42
C SER A 93 -2.04 1.61 -2.31
N THR A 94 -1.91 2.85 -1.83
CA THR A 94 -3.03 3.77 -1.66
C THR A 94 -3.67 4.15 -3.01
N GLN A 95 -2.88 4.39 -4.06
CA GLN A 95 -3.41 4.66 -5.41
C GLN A 95 -4.14 3.43 -5.98
N LEU A 96 -3.61 2.22 -5.73
CA LEU A 96 -4.26 0.97 -6.15
C LEU A 96 -5.62 0.79 -5.48
N ALA A 97 -5.67 1.01 -4.16
CA ALA A 97 -6.89 0.92 -3.39
C ALA A 97 -7.93 1.94 -3.88
N GLU A 98 -7.54 3.20 -4.04
CA GLU A 98 -8.41 4.28 -4.53
C GLU A 98 -9.05 3.93 -5.88
N ARG A 99 -8.24 3.50 -6.86
CA ARG A 99 -8.75 3.17 -8.21
C ARG A 99 -9.76 2.02 -8.20
N LEU A 100 -9.64 1.10 -7.24
CA LEU A 100 -10.58 -0.01 -7.09
C LEU A 100 -11.85 0.45 -6.37
N LEU A 101 -11.71 1.21 -5.28
CA LEU A 101 -12.81 1.76 -4.49
C LEU A 101 -13.69 2.72 -5.32
N ALA A 102 -13.07 3.57 -6.13
CA ALA A 102 -13.76 4.51 -7.01
C ALA A 102 -14.67 3.82 -8.04
N LYS A 103 -14.35 2.59 -8.45
CA LYS A 103 -15.20 1.80 -9.34
C LYS A 103 -16.38 1.15 -8.62
N HIS A 104 -16.31 1.03 -7.30
CA HIS A 104 -17.31 0.31 -6.51
C HIS A 104 -18.37 1.24 -5.90
N GLY A 105 -18.06 2.53 -5.69
CA GLY A 105 -19.08 3.51 -5.33
C GLY A 105 -18.58 4.52 -4.30
N ARG A 106 -19.27 4.63 -3.17
CA ARG A 106 -18.91 5.57 -2.11
C ARG A 106 -17.78 4.99 -1.27
N TYR A 107 -16.74 5.78 -1.03
CA TYR A 107 -15.60 5.37 -0.22
C TYR A 107 -15.01 6.53 0.57
N GLN A 108 -14.20 6.20 1.57
CA GLN A 108 -13.36 7.12 2.33
C GLN A 108 -11.97 6.48 2.49
N ILE A 109 -10.93 7.29 2.32
CA ILE A 109 -9.54 6.85 2.51
C ILE A 109 -8.90 7.70 3.61
N ARG A 110 -8.12 7.05 4.48
CA ARG A 110 -7.12 7.71 5.32
C ARG A 110 -5.74 7.13 5.06
N ALA A 111 -4.84 7.95 4.54
CA ALA A 111 -3.45 7.60 4.27
C ALA A 111 -2.54 8.27 5.29
N PHE A 112 -1.79 7.47 6.05
CA PHE A 112 -0.83 7.95 7.05
C PHE A 112 0.57 7.91 6.46
N GLU A 113 1.26 9.05 6.50
CA GLU A 113 2.61 9.19 5.94
C GLU A 113 3.38 10.25 6.74
N ILE A 114 4.64 9.99 7.07
CA ILE A 114 5.43 10.88 7.94
C ILE A 114 6.50 11.67 7.19
N VAL A 115 6.74 11.33 5.92
CA VAL A 115 7.62 12.06 5.02
C VAL A 115 6.79 13.08 4.25
N ASP A 116 6.99 14.36 4.54
CA ASP A 116 6.22 15.47 3.97
C ASP A 116 6.12 15.43 2.44
N ALA A 117 7.23 15.10 1.75
CA ALA A 117 7.24 14.99 0.29
C ALA A 117 6.34 13.87 -0.24
N TYR A 118 6.20 12.77 0.50
CA TYR A 118 5.36 11.64 0.11
C TYR A 118 3.90 11.96 0.41
N ALA A 119 3.64 12.56 1.58
CA ALA A 119 2.33 13.07 1.95
C ALA A 119 1.82 14.14 0.97
N ALA A 120 2.69 15.03 0.48
CA ALA A 120 2.35 16.01 -0.57
C ALA A 120 1.89 15.31 -1.85
N SER A 121 2.62 14.28 -2.30
CA SER A 121 2.22 13.48 -3.46
C SER A 121 0.88 12.75 -3.26
N LEU A 122 0.63 12.23 -2.05
CA LEU A 122 -0.68 11.63 -1.71
C LEU A 122 -1.82 12.64 -1.77
N ARG A 123 -1.60 13.87 -1.26
CA ARG A 123 -2.61 14.95 -1.30
C ARG A 123 -2.97 15.38 -2.71
N GLU A 124 -2.01 15.39 -3.63
CA GLU A 124 -2.28 15.65 -5.05
C GLU A 124 -3.25 14.62 -5.65
N GLY A 125 -3.16 13.36 -5.21
CA GLY A 125 -4.02 12.26 -5.67
C GLY A 125 -5.36 12.13 -4.94
N LEU A 126 -5.38 12.33 -3.61
CA LEU A 126 -6.53 12.06 -2.74
C LEU A 126 -7.26 13.31 -2.22
N GLY A 127 -6.59 14.47 -2.22
CA GLY A 127 -7.01 15.66 -1.51
C GLY A 127 -6.55 15.71 -0.04
N GLU A 128 -6.55 16.92 0.53
CA GLU A 128 -5.99 17.21 1.86
C GLU A 128 -6.62 16.39 2.99
N ALA A 129 -7.95 16.26 2.98
CA ALA A 129 -8.69 15.64 4.09
C ALA A 129 -8.42 14.12 4.24
N ALA A 130 -7.85 13.48 3.23
CA ALA A 130 -7.57 12.04 3.22
C ALA A 130 -6.16 11.70 3.73
N VAL A 131 -5.29 12.69 3.93
CA VAL A 131 -3.88 12.46 4.27
C VAL A 131 -3.57 12.97 5.66
N VAL A 132 -2.96 12.12 6.49
CA VAL A 132 -2.58 12.43 7.86
C VAL A 132 -1.06 12.36 7.99
N THR A 133 -0.42 13.51 8.24
CA THR A 133 1.04 13.61 8.28
C THR A 133 1.63 13.28 9.66
N ARG A 134 1.43 12.04 10.11
CA ARG A 134 1.98 11.44 11.34
C ARG A 134 1.79 9.93 11.31
N PRO A 135 2.43 9.15 12.22
CA PRO A 135 2.11 7.73 12.37
C PRO A 135 0.63 7.53 12.70
N ALA A 136 0.08 6.42 12.20
CA ALA A 136 -1.21 5.92 12.66
C ALA A 136 -1.09 5.43 14.11
N THR A 137 -2.13 5.65 14.90
CA THR A 137 -2.23 5.20 16.30
C THR A 137 -3.57 4.51 16.53
N PRO A 138 -3.70 3.62 17.54
CA PRO A 138 -4.99 2.96 17.83
C PRO A 138 -6.16 3.93 18.04
N SER A 139 -5.90 5.13 18.57
CA SER A 139 -6.92 6.18 18.75
C SER A 139 -7.53 6.69 17.44
N ASP A 140 -6.86 6.51 16.29
CA ASP A 140 -7.40 6.89 14.99
C ASP A 140 -8.66 6.11 14.62
N TRP A 141 -8.83 4.93 15.23
CA TRP A 141 -9.88 3.98 14.92
C TRP A 141 -11.13 4.16 15.80
N THR A 142 -11.05 4.96 16.87
CA THR A 142 -12.14 5.14 17.84
C THR A 142 -13.37 5.79 17.20
N ASP A 143 -13.19 6.93 16.52
CA ASP A 143 -14.28 7.68 15.89
C ASP A 143 -14.44 7.37 14.39
N TRP A 144 -13.49 6.64 13.83
CA TRP A 144 -13.45 6.29 12.42
C TRP A 144 -12.83 4.91 12.26
N ARG A 145 -13.66 3.88 12.16
CA ARG A 145 -13.18 2.50 12.03
C ARG A 145 -13.07 2.13 10.55
N PRO A 146 -11.88 1.72 10.05
CA PRO A 146 -11.75 1.25 8.67
C PRO A 146 -12.40 -0.13 8.50
N ASP A 147 -12.96 -0.37 7.32
CA ASP A 147 -13.43 -1.69 6.88
C ASP A 147 -12.25 -2.58 6.48
N LEU A 148 -11.16 -1.96 5.99
CA LEU A 148 -9.85 -2.59 5.81
C LEU A 148 -8.72 -1.65 6.26
N LEU A 149 -7.87 -2.15 7.16
CA LEU A 149 -6.57 -1.53 7.47
C LEU A 149 -5.45 -2.27 6.74
N PHE A 150 -4.65 -1.53 5.96
CA PHE A 150 -3.42 -2.01 5.35
C PHE A 150 -2.21 -1.49 6.13
N ILE A 151 -1.29 -2.41 6.45
CA ILE A 151 -0.08 -2.13 7.23
C ILE A 151 1.13 -2.66 6.47
N ASP A 152 1.98 -1.76 5.97
CA ASP A 152 3.18 -2.07 5.16
C ASP A 152 4.40 -1.26 5.63
N PRO A 153 4.94 -1.56 6.82
CA PRO A 153 6.05 -0.80 7.36
C PRO A 153 7.33 -1.02 6.51
N PRO A 154 8.30 -0.09 6.56
CA PRO A 154 9.59 -0.26 5.89
C PRO A 154 10.39 -1.48 6.41
N GLY A 155 10.03 -1.98 7.59
CA GLY A 155 10.52 -3.20 8.20
C GLY A 155 9.98 -3.39 9.60
N VAL A 156 10.54 -4.37 10.31
CA VAL A 156 10.26 -4.63 11.73
C VAL A 156 11.56 -4.45 12.50
N ARG A 157 11.46 -3.84 13.70
CA ARG A 157 12.61 -3.53 14.54
C ARG A 157 13.49 -4.76 14.76
N SER A 158 14.78 -4.58 14.55
CA SER A 158 15.81 -5.59 14.81
C SER A 158 17.12 -4.93 15.21
N VAL A 159 18.12 -5.72 15.62
CA VAL A 159 19.48 -5.20 15.90
C VAL A 159 20.05 -4.41 14.72
N ARG A 160 19.73 -4.81 13.47
CA ARG A 160 20.20 -4.13 12.26
C ARG A 160 19.31 -2.95 11.84
N ARG A 161 18.10 -2.85 12.39
CA ARG A 161 17.09 -1.84 12.04
C ARG A 161 16.39 -1.35 13.31
N SER A 162 17.09 -0.59 14.14
CA SER A 162 16.57 -0.09 15.42
C SER A 162 15.43 0.93 15.27
N ASP A 163 15.36 1.58 14.12
CA ASP A 163 14.42 2.66 13.82
C ASP A 163 13.07 2.18 13.28
N ASP A 164 12.96 0.90 12.92
CA ASP A 164 11.71 0.30 12.44
C ASP A 164 10.71 0.14 13.61
N PRO A 165 9.40 0.06 13.34
CA PRO A 165 8.39 -0.19 14.36
C PRO A 165 8.56 -1.57 15.02
N LEU A 166 8.15 -1.71 16.29
CA LEU A 166 8.07 -3.04 16.91
C LEU A 166 6.91 -3.82 16.28
N LEU A 167 7.04 -5.15 16.24
CA LEU A 167 5.93 -5.99 15.82
C LEU A 167 4.70 -5.80 16.72
N GLU A 168 4.92 -5.66 18.04
CA GLU A 168 3.88 -5.38 19.03
C GLU A 168 3.11 -4.11 18.68
N ASP A 169 3.79 -3.01 18.39
CA ASP A 169 3.15 -1.75 17.98
C ASP A 169 2.25 -1.92 16.73
N LEU A 170 2.66 -2.75 15.77
CA LEU A 170 1.89 -3.02 14.54
C LEU A 170 0.66 -3.89 14.82
N LEU A 171 0.77 -4.84 15.76
CA LEU A 171 -0.34 -5.69 16.19
C LEU A 171 -1.35 -4.91 17.03
N ASP A 172 -0.88 -4.03 17.91
CA ASP A 172 -1.72 -3.12 18.70
C ASP A 172 -2.50 -2.17 17.79
N LEU A 173 -1.88 -1.68 16.70
CA LEU A 173 -2.57 -0.87 15.69
C LEU A 173 -3.72 -1.62 15.01
N ALA A 174 -3.60 -2.94 14.89
CA ALA A 174 -4.58 -3.81 14.25
C ALA A 174 -5.67 -4.32 15.22
N GLU A 175 -5.50 -4.09 16.53
CA GLU A 175 -6.34 -4.71 17.55
C GLU A 175 -7.82 -4.31 17.39
N GLY A 176 -8.69 -5.32 17.42
CA GLY A 176 -10.13 -5.12 17.36
C GLY A 176 -10.66 -4.64 16.00
N LEU A 177 -9.84 -4.54 14.94
CA LEU A 177 -10.30 -4.19 13.60
C LEU A 177 -10.85 -5.41 12.85
N PRO A 178 -11.86 -5.22 11.97
CA PRO A 178 -12.56 -6.33 11.33
C PRO A 178 -11.69 -7.05 10.28
N ASN A 179 -10.96 -6.29 9.47
CA ASN A 179 -10.08 -6.81 8.43
C ASN A 179 -8.77 -6.05 8.42
N VAL A 180 -7.67 -6.80 8.47
CA VAL A 180 -6.31 -6.26 8.46
C VAL A 180 -5.49 -7.05 7.46
N LEU A 181 -4.78 -6.34 6.59
CA LEU A 181 -3.75 -6.91 5.72
C LEU A 181 -2.40 -6.35 6.13
N LEU A 182 -1.55 -7.21 6.67
CA LEU A 182 -0.23 -6.86 7.18
C LEU A 182 0.85 -7.47 6.27
N TRP A 183 1.71 -6.63 5.69
CA TRP A 183 2.87 -7.05 4.92
C TRP A 183 4.14 -6.93 5.78
N LEU A 184 4.75 -8.06 6.13
CA LEU A 184 5.99 -8.09 6.91
C LEU A 184 7.15 -8.56 6.03
N PRO A 185 8.17 -7.73 5.78
CA PRO A 185 9.37 -8.19 5.08
C PRO A 185 10.12 -9.19 5.97
N LEU A 186 10.43 -10.36 5.41
CA LEU A 186 11.33 -11.33 6.04
C LEU A 186 12.79 -10.79 5.95
N ALA A 187 13.47 -10.75 7.08
CA ALA A 187 14.86 -10.28 7.23
C ALA A 187 15.89 -11.37 6.93
#